data_AF-A0A7V1QR15-F1
#
_entry.id   AF-A0A7V1QR15-F1
#
_cell.length_a   1.000
_cell.length_b   1.000
_cell.length_c   1.000
_cell.angle_alpha   90.00
_cell.angle_beta   90.00
_cell.angle_gamma   90.00
#
_symmetry.space_group_name_H-M   'P 1'
#
loop_
_entity.id
_entity.type
_entity.pdbx_description
1 polymer ?
#
loop_
_entity_poly.entity_id
_entity_poly.type
_entity_poly.pdbx_seq_one_letter_code
_entity_poly.pdbx_strand_id
1 'polypeptide(L)'
;MSARPQTRVVAGGASRPRPEPPADPEYRALLRLAALKRGPRPRTPLDALQQVVDLAREMTCAKYAALAVTDEHDRTEGFVTSGLTKAQLRGLKVPPQGHGPLGRLRTDGKPVRYTDLDQAPNAFGFPPKHPRMKTMLGVPIFAFGQVRGSLYVTDRNGGEPFTDEDETILLVLARHAGTIVERDWY
;
A
#
# COMPACT_ATOMS: atom_id res chain seq x y z
N MET A 1 -27.42 52.13 -51.42
CA MET A 1 -27.48 51.90 -49.96
C MET A 1 -27.12 50.44 -49.72
N SER A 2 -25.94 50.20 -49.15
CA SER A 2 -25.29 48.88 -49.02
C SER A 2 -25.71 48.19 -47.72
N ALA A 3 -26.25 46.97 -47.82
CA ALA A 3 -26.61 46.14 -46.67
C ALA A 3 -25.42 45.24 -46.29
N ARG A 4 -24.90 45.40 -45.06
CA ARG A 4 -23.85 44.54 -44.50
C ARG A 4 -24.45 43.21 -44.04
N PRO A 5 -23.81 42.05 -44.28
CA PRO A 5 -24.23 40.79 -43.70
C PRO A 5 -23.75 40.67 -42.26
N GLN A 6 -24.61 40.19 -41.35
CA GLN A 6 -24.24 39.87 -39.97
C GLN A 6 -23.61 38.47 -39.92
N THR A 7 -22.34 38.42 -39.55
CA THR A 7 -21.59 37.17 -39.28
C THR A 7 -22.07 36.58 -37.96
N ARG A 8 -22.63 35.38 -37.99
CA ARG A 8 -23.03 34.61 -36.81
C ARG A 8 -21.78 34.02 -36.16
N VAL A 9 -21.42 34.48 -34.96
CA VAL A 9 -20.35 33.91 -34.15
C VAL A 9 -20.79 32.54 -33.65
N VAL A 10 -20.09 31.48 -34.05
CA VAL A 10 -20.29 30.13 -33.54
C VAL A 10 -19.61 30.06 -32.17
N ALA A 11 -20.39 30.00 -31.10
CA ALA A 11 -19.89 29.80 -29.76
C ALA A 11 -19.20 28.43 -29.66
N GLY A 12 -17.95 28.44 -29.20
CA GLY A 12 -17.12 27.25 -29.06
C GLY A 12 -17.76 26.20 -28.17
N GLY A 13 -17.71 24.94 -28.63
CA GLY A 13 -18.10 23.79 -27.83
C GLY A 13 -17.22 23.71 -26.59
N ALA A 14 -17.81 23.95 -25.43
CA ALA A 14 -17.18 23.63 -24.17
C ALA A 14 -16.86 22.13 -24.16
N SER A 15 -15.56 21.79 -24.15
CA SER A 15 -15.10 20.42 -23.90
C SER A 15 -15.78 19.93 -22.63
N ARG A 16 -16.53 18.82 -22.71
CA ARG A 16 -17.09 18.19 -21.51
C ARG A 16 -15.94 17.95 -20.53
N PRO A 17 -16.08 18.31 -19.24
CA PRO A 17 -15.08 17.99 -18.25
C PRO A 17 -14.88 16.48 -18.23
N ARG A 18 -13.62 16.06 -18.25
CA ARG A 18 -13.24 14.65 -18.12
C ARG A 18 -13.84 14.14 -16.80
N PRO A 19 -14.58 13.02 -16.78
CA PRO A 19 -15.21 12.54 -15.56
C PRO A 19 -14.16 12.40 -14.46
N GLU A 20 -14.43 12.99 -13.29
CA GLU A 20 -13.61 12.80 -12.10
C GLU A 20 -13.47 11.29 -11.85
N PRO A 21 -12.26 10.80 -11.50
CA PRO A 21 -12.12 9.39 -11.14
C PRO A 21 -13.11 9.06 -10.01
N PRO A 22 -13.72 7.87 -9.99
CA PRO A 22 -14.73 7.56 -8.98
C PRO A 22 -14.15 7.75 -7.57
N ALA A 23 -14.94 8.38 -6.70
CA ALA A 23 -14.56 8.66 -5.31
C ALA A 23 -14.28 7.38 -4.48
N ASP A 24 -14.60 6.20 -5.02
CA ASP A 24 -14.44 4.92 -4.35
C ASP A 24 -12.96 4.47 -4.25
N PRO A 25 -12.40 4.31 -3.04
CA PRO A 25 -11.05 3.77 -2.86
C PRO A 25 -10.84 2.37 -3.42
N GLU A 26 -11.83 1.49 -3.33
CA GLU A 26 -11.71 0.13 -3.82
C GLU A 26 -11.55 0.11 -5.34
N TYR A 27 -12.42 0.82 -6.05
CA TYR A 27 -12.32 0.96 -7.50
C TYR A 27 -10.97 1.53 -7.95
N ARG A 28 -10.45 2.57 -7.28
CA ARG A 28 -9.14 3.15 -7.63
C ARG A 28 -8.00 2.15 -7.40
N ALA A 29 -8.01 1.40 -6.31
CA ALA A 29 -7.02 0.35 -6.05
C ALA A 29 -7.07 -0.76 -7.12
N LEU A 30 -8.26 -1.21 -7.49
CA LEU A 30 -8.45 -2.20 -8.56
C LEU A 30 -7.95 -1.69 -9.92
N LEU A 31 -8.21 -0.42 -10.26
CA LEU A 31 -7.69 0.18 -11.49
C LEU A 31 -6.16 0.21 -11.51
N ARG A 32 -5.53 0.56 -10.39
CA ARG A 32 -4.06 0.59 -10.29
C ARG A 32 -3.46 -0.81 -10.37
N LEU A 33 -4.07 -1.82 -9.75
CA LEU A 33 -3.68 -3.22 -9.91
C LEU A 33 -3.83 -3.70 -11.36
N ALA A 34 -4.93 -3.33 -12.03
CA ALA A 34 -5.12 -3.66 -13.44
C ALA A 34 -4.06 -3.01 -14.34
N ALA A 35 -3.63 -1.78 -14.01
CA ALA A 35 -2.54 -1.11 -14.72
C ALA A 35 -1.18 -1.82 -14.50
N LEU A 36 -0.88 -2.31 -13.29
CA LEU A 36 0.34 -3.09 -13.03
C LEU A 36 0.44 -4.32 -13.95
N LYS A 37 -0.67 -5.05 -14.16
CA LYS A 37 -0.70 -6.23 -15.04
C LYS A 37 -0.41 -5.92 -16.52
N ARG A 38 -0.54 -4.67 -16.94
CA ARG A 38 -0.22 -4.22 -18.30
C ARG A 38 1.23 -3.75 -18.45
N GLY A 39 1.95 -3.57 -17.33
CA GLY A 39 3.35 -3.18 -17.30
C GLY A 39 4.30 -4.37 -17.49
N PRO A 40 5.61 -4.15 -17.25
CA PRO A 40 6.60 -5.22 -17.27
C PRO A 40 6.21 -6.34 -16.30
N ARG A 41 6.19 -7.57 -16.81
CA ARG A 41 5.86 -8.75 -16.00
C ARG A 41 6.97 -8.97 -14.95
N PRO A 42 6.62 -9.16 -13.66
CA PRO A 42 7.59 -9.52 -12.64
C PRO A 42 8.27 -10.84 -13.00
N ARG A 43 9.58 -10.95 -12.74
CA ARG A 43 10.37 -12.16 -13.06
C ARG A 43 10.36 -13.16 -11.91
N THR A 44 10.15 -12.66 -10.69
CA THR A 44 10.06 -13.47 -9.47
C THR A 44 8.80 -13.11 -8.66
N PRO A 45 8.38 -13.98 -7.74
CA PRO A 45 7.30 -13.65 -6.80
C PRO A 45 7.61 -12.42 -5.94
N LEU A 46 8.88 -12.25 -5.52
CA LEU A 46 9.32 -11.06 -4.80
C LEU A 46 9.23 -9.79 -5.66
N ASP A 47 9.52 -9.85 -6.97
CA ASP A 47 9.32 -8.70 -7.87
C ASP A 47 7.83 -8.32 -7.94
N ALA A 48 6.92 -9.31 -7.92
CA ALA A 48 5.49 -9.06 -7.95
C ALA A 48 5.02 -8.41 -6.64
N LEU A 49 5.47 -8.92 -5.49
CA LEU A 49 5.20 -8.30 -4.19
C LEU A 49 5.83 -6.90 -4.07
N GLN A 50 6.98 -6.67 -4.69
CA GLN A 50 7.61 -5.35 -4.75
C GLN A 50 6.71 -4.33 -5.47
N GLN A 51 6.08 -4.72 -6.59
CA GLN A 51 5.10 -3.84 -7.26
C GLN A 51 3.90 -3.50 -6.37
N VAL A 52 3.44 -4.44 -5.54
CA VAL A 52 2.35 -4.20 -4.59
C VAL A 52 2.77 -3.23 -3.50
N VAL A 53 3.95 -3.41 -2.90
CA VAL A 53 4.41 -2.53 -1.80
C VAL A 53 4.73 -1.11 -2.29
N ASP A 54 5.23 -0.97 -3.52
CA ASP A 54 5.45 0.33 -4.16
C ASP A 54 4.12 1.04 -4.41
N LEU A 55 3.12 0.31 -4.93
CA LEU A 55 1.80 0.87 -5.17
C LEU A 55 1.10 1.27 -3.87
N ALA A 56 1.21 0.46 -2.81
CA ALA A 56 0.68 0.78 -1.49
C ALA A 56 1.23 2.12 -0.97
N ARG A 57 2.56 2.29 -1.04
CA ARG A 57 3.23 3.52 -0.63
C ARG A 57 2.75 4.74 -1.41
N GLU A 58 2.64 4.60 -2.74
CA GLU A 58 2.19 5.68 -3.64
C GLU A 58 0.75 6.09 -3.32
N MET A 59 -0.16 5.12 -3.25
CA MET A 59 -1.60 5.39 -3.13
C MET A 59 -2.01 5.95 -1.77
N THR A 60 -1.30 5.60 -0.69
CA THR A 60 -1.58 6.12 0.67
C THR A 60 -0.70 7.31 1.04
N CYS A 61 0.05 7.88 0.09
CA CYS A 61 1.01 8.96 0.32
C CYS A 61 1.98 8.67 1.48
N ALA A 62 2.39 7.41 1.67
CA ALA A 62 3.25 7.03 2.79
C ALA A 62 4.72 7.29 2.49
N LYS A 63 5.50 7.59 3.52
CA LYS A 63 6.96 7.72 3.40
C LYS A 63 7.60 6.34 3.23
N TYR A 64 7.12 5.35 3.97
CA TYR A 64 7.61 3.97 3.91
C TYR A 64 6.47 2.97 3.76
N ALA A 65 6.76 1.85 3.12
CA ALA A 65 5.88 0.69 3.08
C ALA A 65 6.70 -0.60 3.17
N ALA A 66 6.07 -1.66 3.64
CA ALA A 66 6.68 -2.98 3.73
C ALA A 66 5.63 -4.07 3.61
N LEU A 67 6.03 -5.18 3.01
CA LEU A 67 5.25 -6.39 2.88
C LEU A 67 6.11 -7.57 3.32
N ALA A 68 5.58 -8.35 4.25
CA ALA A 68 6.19 -9.57 4.74
C ALA A 68 5.29 -10.77 4.45
N VAL A 69 5.89 -11.87 4.00
CA VAL A 69 5.28 -13.20 3.89
C VAL A 69 5.82 -14.04 5.03
N THR A 70 4.93 -14.72 5.75
CA THR A 70 5.26 -15.49 6.94
C THR A 70 4.73 -16.92 6.86
N ASP A 71 5.46 -17.85 7.49
CA ASP A 71 5.01 -19.22 7.69
C ASP A 71 3.96 -19.33 8.82
N GLU A 72 3.61 -20.56 9.20
CA GLU A 72 2.67 -20.87 10.30
C GLU A 72 3.21 -20.50 11.69
N HIS A 73 4.51 -20.25 11.79
CA HIS A 73 5.23 -19.95 13.02
C HIS A 73 5.74 -18.50 13.07
N ASP A 74 5.16 -17.62 12.24
CA ASP A 74 5.52 -16.20 12.12
C ASP A 74 6.96 -15.91 11.65
N ARG A 75 7.65 -16.90 11.08
CA ARG A 75 8.95 -16.69 10.46
C ARG A 75 8.77 -16.07 9.09
N THR A 76 9.49 -14.99 8.86
CA THR A 76 9.44 -14.27 7.59
C THR A 76 10.25 -14.96 6.51
N GLU A 77 9.57 -15.35 5.43
CA GLU A 77 10.13 -16.08 4.28
C GLU A 77 10.23 -15.20 3.03
N GLY A 78 9.53 -14.06 3.02
CA GLY A 78 9.61 -13.05 1.98
C GLY A 78 9.47 -11.66 2.57
N PHE A 79 10.30 -10.71 2.15
CA PHE A 79 10.24 -9.34 2.65
C PHE A 79 10.64 -8.34 1.58
N VAL A 80 9.75 -7.38 1.30
CA VAL A 80 9.98 -6.27 0.38
C VAL A 80 9.60 -4.96 1.04
N THR A 81 10.27 -3.88 0.63
CA THR A 81 10.06 -2.54 1.23
C THR A 81 10.03 -1.48 0.15
N SER A 82 9.40 -0.34 0.44
CA SER A 82 9.42 0.85 -0.40
C SER A 82 9.71 2.10 0.42
N GLY A 83 10.44 3.05 -0.16
CA GLY A 83 10.79 4.33 0.46
C GLY A 83 12.03 4.33 1.36
N LEU A 84 12.62 3.17 1.64
CA LEU A 84 13.91 3.09 2.35
C LEU A 84 15.08 3.33 1.40
N THR A 85 16.06 4.11 1.85
CA THR A 85 17.35 4.20 1.15
C THR A 85 18.13 2.90 1.30
N LYS A 86 19.08 2.64 0.37
CA LYS A 86 19.97 1.47 0.47
C LYS A 86 20.72 1.41 1.81
N ALA A 87 21.08 2.56 2.38
CA ALA A 87 21.75 2.64 3.67
C ALA A 87 20.84 2.23 4.84
N GLN A 88 19.57 2.67 4.82
CA GLN A 88 18.58 2.27 5.82
C GLN A 88 18.24 0.78 5.72
N LEU A 89 18.06 0.27 4.50
CA LEU A 89 17.77 -1.15 4.28
C LEU A 89 18.91 -2.04 4.79
N ARG A 90 20.18 -1.69 4.55
CA ARG A 90 21.34 -2.40 5.14
C ARG A 90 21.39 -2.32 6.67
N GLY A 91 20.75 -1.31 7.27
CA GLY A 91 20.61 -1.17 8.71
C GLY A 91 19.57 -2.11 9.31
N LEU A 92 18.60 -2.57 8.52
CA LEU A 92 17.60 -3.55 8.95
C LEU A 92 18.24 -4.93 9.02
N LYS A 93 18.62 -5.33 10.24
CA LYS A 93 19.28 -6.63 10.46
C LYS A 93 18.34 -7.82 10.31
N VAL A 94 17.05 -7.63 10.60
CA VAL A 94 16.03 -8.70 10.60
C VAL A 94 14.73 -8.11 10.07
N PRO A 95 14.02 -8.82 9.17
CA PRO A 95 12.64 -8.44 8.84
C PRO A 95 11.73 -8.55 10.07
N PRO A 96 10.58 -7.85 10.09
CA PRO A 96 9.59 -8.04 11.15
C PRO A 96 9.17 -9.51 11.19
N GLN A 97 9.03 -10.11 12.39
CA GLN A 97 8.62 -11.51 12.56
C GLN A 97 7.20 -11.61 13.15
N GLY A 98 6.26 -10.81 12.64
CA GLY A 98 4.86 -10.89 13.05
C GLY A 98 4.54 -10.49 14.50
N HIS A 99 5.48 -9.92 15.26
CA HIS A 99 5.27 -9.48 16.64
C HIS A 99 5.15 -7.94 16.75
N GLY A 100 4.88 -7.45 17.96
CA GLY A 100 4.80 -6.02 18.26
C GLY A 100 3.54 -5.35 17.69
N PRO A 101 3.63 -4.13 17.12
CA PRO A 101 2.47 -3.44 16.54
C PRO A 101 1.73 -4.22 15.44
N LEU A 102 2.41 -5.16 14.77
CA LEU A 102 1.82 -6.01 13.74
C LEU A 102 1.18 -7.30 14.30
N GLY A 103 1.39 -7.64 15.57
CA GLY A 103 0.97 -8.92 16.14
C GLY A 103 -0.53 -9.18 16.05
N ARG A 104 -1.34 -8.13 16.16
CA ARG A 104 -2.80 -8.24 16.03
C ARG A 104 -3.27 -8.63 14.63
N LEU A 105 -2.47 -8.38 13.60
CA LEU A 105 -2.79 -8.82 12.24
C LEU A 105 -2.87 -10.34 12.18
N ARG A 106 -1.93 -11.02 12.84
CA ARG A 106 -1.89 -12.49 12.93
C ARG A 106 -2.99 -13.04 13.83
N THR A 107 -3.16 -12.48 15.03
CA THR A 107 -4.07 -13.05 16.03
C THR A 107 -5.53 -12.81 15.70
N ASP A 108 -5.87 -11.61 15.24
CA ASP A 108 -7.25 -11.20 15.08
C ASP A 108 -7.70 -11.22 13.62
N GLY A 109 -6.75 -11.30 12.68
CA GLY A 109 -7.03 -11.20 11.24
C GLY A 109 -7.60 -9.83 10.84
N LYS A 110 -7.33 -8.78 11.61
CA LYS A 110 -7.92 -7.45 11.45
C LYS A 110 -6.87 -6.37 11.23
N PRO A 111 -7.17 -5.31 10.46
CA PRO A 111 -6.30 -4.15 10.31
C PRO A 111 -5.91 -3.51 11.65
N VAL A 112 -4.75 -2.86 11.66
CA VAL A 112 -4.27 -2.02 12.76
C VAL A 112 -3.93 -0.63 12.24
N ARG A 113 -4.26 0.40 13.03
CA ARG A 113 -3.93 1.80 12.73
C ARG A 113 -3.42 2.47 13.99
N TYR A 114 -2.28 3.15 13.88
CA TYR A 114 -1.64 3.88 14.97
C TYR A 114 -1.29 5.30 14.50
N THR A 115 -1.72 6.31 15.25
CA THR A 115 -1.31 7.71 15.05
C THR A 115 0.01 8.02 15.76
N ASP A 116 0.41 7.16 16.70
CA ASP A 116 1.70 7.19 17.37
C ASP A 116 2.13 5.75 17.74
N LEU A 117 3.16 5.24 17.07
CA LEU A 117 3.71 3.92 17.29
C LEU A 117 4.42 3.79 18.63
N ASP A 118 4.93 4.89 19.19
CA ASP A 118 5.56 4.85 20.52
C ASP A 118 4.52 4.59 21.62
N GLN A 119 3.23 4.82 21.33
CA GLN A 119 2.10 4.55 22.22
C GLN A 119 1.38 3.24 21.91
N ALA A 120 1.85 2.44 20.94
CA ALA A 120 1.22 1.17 20.62
C ALA A 120 1.38 0.19 21.80
N PRO A 121 0.34 -0.55 22.21
CA PRO A 121 0.37 -1.42 23.41
C PRO A 121 1.50 -2.46 23.42
N ASN A 122 1.97 -2.86 22.23
CA ASN A 122 3.02 -3.84 22.04
C ASN A 122 4.29 -3.23 21.41
N ALA A 123 4.53 -1.93 21.60
CA ALA A 123 5.74 -1.28 21.13
C ALA A 123 6.95 -1.71 21.98
N PHE A 124 7.94 -2.33 21.34
CA PHE A 124 9.23 -2.67 21.97
C PHE A 124 10.36 -1.72 21.52
N GLY A 125 9.99 -0.59 20.93
CA GLY A 125 10.90 0.36 20.29
C GLY A 125 11.45 -0.13 18.95
N PHE A 126 12.33 0.68 18.36
CA PHE A 126 12.97 0.38 17.09
C PHE A 126 14.41 -0.09 17.32
N PRO A 127 14.87 -1.18 16.69
CA PRO A 127 16.24 -1.65 16.85
C PRO A 127 17.26 -0.61 16.33
N PRO A 128 18.54 -0.68 16.75
CA PRO A 128 19.55 0.25 16.30
C PRO A 128 19.61 0.35 14.77
N LYS A 129 19.66 1.58 14.24
CA LYS A 129 19.70 1.92 12.81
C LYS A 129 18.37 1.73 12.06
N HIS A 130 17.30 1.29 12.72
CA HIS A 130 15.97 1.34 12.13
C HIS A 130 15.47 2.80 12.08
N PRO A 131 14.89 3.26 10.96
CA PRO A 131 14.29 4.58 10.88
C PRO A 131 13.19 4.72 11.95
N ARG A 132 13.17 5.83 12.70
CA ARG A 132 12.03 6.12 13.56
C ARG A 132 10.80 6.36 12.69
N MET A 133 9.75 5.62 12.98
CA MET A 133 8.44 5.72 12.34
C MET A 133 7.43 6.12 13.42
N LYS A 134 6.46 6.97 13.08
CA LYS A 134 5.49 7.54 14.01
C LYS A 134 4.08 7.05 13.73
N THR A 135 3.58 7.17 12.51
CA THR A 135 2.23 6.67 12.16
C THR A 135 2.33 5.34 11.44
N MET A 136 1.33 4.47 11.61
CA MET A 136 1.26 3.19 10.92
C MET A 136 -0.17 2.83 10.56
N LEU A 137 -0.33 2.19 9.41
CA LEU A 137 -1.50 1.43 9.04
C LEU A 137 -1.03 0.08 8.47
N GLY A 138 -1.57 -1.02 8.99
CA GLY A 138 -1.23 -2.38 8.56
C GLY A 138 -2.47 -3.21 8.35
N VAL A 139 -2.42 -4.13 7.37
CA VAL A 139 -3.49 -5.07 7.04
C VAL A 139 -2.92 -6.49 6.90
N PRO A 140 -3.69 -7.53 7.25
CA PRO A 140 -3.26 -8.90 7.08
C PRO A 140 -3.27 -9.30 5.59
N ILE A 141 -2.32 -10.14 5.19
CA ILE A 141 -2.38 -10.86 3.91
C ILE A 141 -2.89 -12.26 4.21
N PHE A 142 -3.98 -12.66 3.55
CA PHE A 142 -4.54 -14.00 3.66
C PHE A 142 -4.11 -14.87 2.48
N ALA A 143 -3.80 -16.14 2.76
CA ALA A 143 -3.62 -17.20 1.78
C ALA A 143 -4.22 -18.50 2.34
N PHE A 144 -5.03 -19.20 1.54
CA PHE A 144 -5.78 -20.40 1.93
C PHE A 144 -6.61 -20.20 3.22
N GLY A 145 -7.22 -19.02 3.37
CA GLY A 145 -8.06 -18.69 4.53
C GLY A 145 -7.29 -18.42 5.83
N GLN A 146 -5.96 -18.44 5.80
CA GLN A 146 -5.11 -18.13 6.94
C GLN A 146 -4.32 -16.85 6.69
N VAL A 147 -4.01 -16.09 7.75
CA VAL A 147 -3.03 -15.02 7.64
C VAL A 147 -1.70 -15.65 7.23
N ARG A 148 -1.00 -15.12 6.25
CA ARG A 148 0.33 -15.59 5.78
C ARG A 148 1.28 -14.42 5.52
N GLY A 149 0.98 -13.27 6.10
CA GLY A 149 1.80 -12.09 5.96
C GLY A 149 1.09 -10.81 6.37
N SER A 150 1.75 -9.70 6.10
CA SER A 150 1.25 -8.36 6.39
C SER A 150 1.69 -7.38 5.31
N LEU A 151 0.82 -6.45 4.96
CA LEU A 151 1.15 -5.24 4.20
C LEU A 151 0.94 -4.04 5.11
N TYR A 152 1.93 -3.17 5.24
CA TYR A 152 1.81 -1.98 6.07
C TYR A 152 2.57 -0.78 5.51
N VAL A 153 2.13 0.39 5.93
CA VAL A 153 2.66 1.70 5.55
C VAL A 153 2.93 2.52 6.80
N THR A 154 3.94 3.38 6.76
CA THR A 154 4.27 4.26 7.88
C THR A 154 4.59 5.67 7.42
N ASP A 155 4.36 6.61 8.33
CA ASP A 155 4.60 8.04 8.17
C ASP A 155 3.96 8.60 6.90
N ARG A 156 2.63 8.79 6.93
CA ARG A 156 1.93 9.53 5.88
C ARG A 156 2.59 10.90 5.69
N ASN A 157 2.85 11.27 4.44
CA ASN A 157 3.46 12.55 4.10
C ASN A 157 2.62 13.71 4.65
N GLY A 158 3.28 14.74 5.17
CA GLY A 158 2.62 15.84 5.88
C GLY A 158 2.34 15.56 7.36
N GLY A 159 2.59 14.34 7.85
CA GLY A 159 2.40 13.98 9.27
C GLY A 159 0.95 13.72 9.66
N GLU A 160 0.06 13.57 8.67
CA GLU A 160 -1.36 13.28 8.88
C GLU A 160 -1.59 11.82 9.32
N PRO A 161 -2.72 11.53 9.98
CA PRO A 161 -3.16 10.15 10.20
C PRO A 161 -3.51 9.42 8.89
N PHE A 162 -3.38 8.10 8.87
CA PHE A 162 -3.98 7.26 7.82
C PHE A 162 -5.50 7.22 7.98
N THR A 163 -6.24 7.24 6.87
CA THR A 163 -7.71 7.29 6.82
C THR A 163 -8.33 5.92 6.55
N ASP A 164 -9.66 5.83 6.58
CA ASP A 164 -10.41 4.63 6.18
C ASP A 164 -10.26 4.33 4.67
N GLU A 165 -10.05 5.39 3.88
CA GLU A 165 -9.75 5.30 2.45
C GLU A 165 -8.41 4.58 2.22
N ASP A 166 -7.37 4.93 3.00
CA ASP A 166 -6.07 4.27 2.94
C ASP A 166 -6.18 2.78 3.33
N GLU A 167 -6.97 2.45 4.35
CA GLU A 167 -7.20 1.07 4.77
C GLU A 167 -7.93 0.26 3.70
N THR A 168 -8.94 0.84 3.07
CA THR A 168 -9.65 0.20 1.98
C THR A 168 -8.71 -0.10 0.81
N ILE A 169 -7.83 0.84 0.45
CA ILE A 169 -6.80 0.63 -0.57
C ILE A 169 -5.88 -0.52 -0.17
N LEU A 170 -5.33 -0.50 1.04
CA LEU A 170 -4.42 -1.56 1.49
C LEU A 170 -5.08 -2.93 1.54
N LEU A 171 -6.35 -3.02 1.94
CA LEU A 171 -7.09 -4.28 1.94
C LEU A 171 -7.21 -4.88 0.53
N VAL A 172 -7.49 -4.06 -0.49
CA VAL A 172 -7.53 -4.51 -1.89
C VAL A 172 -6.15 -4.98 -2.35
N LEU A 173 -5.10 -4.23 -2.04
CA LEU A 173 -3.73 -4.59 -2.39
C LEU A 173 -3.26 -5.87 -1.66
N ALA A 174 -3.64 -6.04 -0.40
CA ALA A 174 -3.32 -7.23 0.40
C ALA A 174 -4.04 -8.48 -0.11
N ARG A 175 -5.29 -8.36 -0.59
CA ARG A 175 -5.99 -9.45 -1.29
C ARG A 175 -5.23 -9.86 -2.55
N HIS A 176 -4.72 -8.92 -3.32
CA HIS A 176 -3.90 -9.23 -4.50
C HIS A 176 -2.57 -9.88 -4.12
N ALA A 177 -1.90 -9.40 -3.08
CA ALA A 177 -0.70 -10.04 -2.54
C ALA A 177 -0.98 -11.47 -2.08
N GLY A 178 -2.15 -11.71 -1.46
CA GLY A 178 -2.60 -13.03 -1.05
C GLY A 178 -2.59 -14.04 -2.20
N THR A 179 -3.09 -13.67 -3.38
CA THR A 179 -3.10 -14.58 -4.54
C THR A 179 -1.71 -14.85 -5.12
N ILE A 180 -0.74 -13.96 -4.88
CA ILE A 180 0.68 -14.20 -5.23
C ILE A 180 1.28 -15.19 -4.24
N VAL A 181 1.04 -14.98 -2.94
CA VAL A 181 1.53 -15.87 -1.86
C VAL A 181 0.96 -17.28 -2.02
N GLU A 182 -0.35 -17.42 -2.28
CA GLU A 182 -1.00 -18.72 -2.51
C GLU A 182 -0.41 -19.51 -3.68
N ARG A 183 0.09 -18.82 -4.72
CA ARG A 183 0.62 -19.48 -5.92
C ARG A 183 2.09 -19.86 -5.80
N ASP A 184 2.87 -19.02 -5.13
CA ASP A 184 4.33 -19.04 -5.26
C ASP A 184 5.06 -19.45 -3.97
N TRP A 185 4.40 -19.44 -2.81
CA TRP A 185 4.97 -19.88 -1.53
C TRP A 185 4.47 -21.25 -1.07
N TYR A 186 3.31 -21.69 -1.55
CA TYR A 186 2.57 -22.87 -1.09
C TYR A 186 2.01 -23.63 -2.29
#